data_AF-A0A9D5JG52-F1
#
_entry.id   AF-A0A9D5JG52-F1
#
_cell.length_a   1.000
_cell.length_b   1.000
_cell.length_c   1.000
_cell.angle_alpha   90.00
_cell.angle_beta   90.00
_cell.angle_gamma   90.00
#
_symmetry.space_group_name_H-M   'P 1'
#
loop_
_entity.id
_entity.type
_entity.pdbx_description
1 polymer ?
#
loop_
_entity_poly.entity_id
_entity_poly.type
_entity_poly.pdbx_seq_one_letter_code
_entity_poly.pdbx_strand_id
1 'polypeptide(L)'
;MDSSGLPAEALATVARIEAMLNEARRVGDPGGADEAAFALRETERRYLPDTLSAYLDIPASQRDAASAEMLLGQLSLLERATAQRLSTLAAAHRDALAANGAFLGERFGPVESLPEAPPVVSSDAPSRALVARLFSQLEAAATEPARLVNVAAERFSALLPALTQVRRGFFGGPPRAVVIDVPRGDHVLRYALEEKSLGIQTSCTKIVRGIALRTERCDVGEWLRGLFDDVGAYVERDRAAREQLTSFFSR
;
A
#
# COMPACT_ATOMS: atom_id res chain seq x y z
N MET A 1 -12.57 -4.79 -24.17
CA MET A 1 -13.62 -5.27 -25.08
C MET A 1 -13.14 -4.99 -26.49
N ASP A 2 -13.30 -5.92 -27.44
CA ASP A 2 -12.90 -5.66 -28.83
C ASP A 2 -13.87 -4.65 -29.45
N SER A 3 -13.38 -3.44 -29.71
CA SER A 3 -14.17 -2.33 -30.24
C SER A 3 -14.11 -2.27 -31.77
N SER A 4 -13.52 -3.28 -32.42
CA SER A 4 -13.47 -3.38 -33.87
C SER A 4 -14.88 -3.58 -34.44
N GLY A 5 -15.30 -2.66 -35.31
CA GLY A 5 -16.61 -2.70 -35.98
C GLY A 5 -17.71 -1.83 -35.36
N LEU A 6 -17.40 -0.98 -34.38
CA LEU A 6 -18.28 0.10 -33.93
C LEU A 6 -18.14 1.34 -34.83
N PRO A 7 -19.23 2.11 -35.07
CA PRO A 7 -19.14 3.43 -35.70
C PRO A 7 -18.22 4.38 -34.90
N ALA A 8 -17.52 5.27 -35.60
CA ALA A 8 -16.57 6.20 -34.96
C ALA A 8 -17.23 7.08 -33.87
N GLU A 9 -18.46 7.53 -34.11
CA GLU A 9 -19.22 8.30 -33.13
C GLU A 9 -19.61 7.47 -31.90
N ALA A 10 -19.93 6.19 -32.08
CA ALA A 10 -20.21 5.28 -30.98
C ALA A 10 -18.96 5.08 -30.12
N LEU A 11 -17.78 4.90 -30.73
CA LEU A 11 -16.50 4.82 -30.02
C LEU A 11 -16.23 6.06 -29.17
N ALA A 12 -16.45 7.25 -29.74
CA ALA A 12 -16.27 8.51 -29.02
C ALA A 12 -17.22 8.62 -27.82
N THR A 13 -18.48 8.23 -27.98
CA THR A 13 -19.47 8.24 -26.88
C THR A 13 -19.14 7.22 -25.80
N VAL A 14 -18.73 6.01 -26.17
CA VAL A 14 -18.25 4.98 -25.21
C VAL A 14 -17.07 5.52 -24.39
N ALA A 15 -16.08 6.13 -25.04
CA ALA A 15 -14.92 6.69 -24.34
C ALA A 15 -15.32 7.77 -23.32
N ARG A 16 -16.32 8.61 -23.63
CA ARG A 16 -16.85 9.60 -22.67
C ARG A 16 -17.56 8.94 -21.50
N ILE A 17 -18.36 7.89 -21.75
CA ILE A 17 -19.01 7.11 -20.69
C ILE A 17 -17.96 6.47 -19.78
N GLU A 18 -16.96 5.80 -20.34
CA GLU A 18 -15.87 5.17 -19.58
C GLU A 18 -15.06 6.18 -18.77
N ALA A 19 -14.81 7.38 -19.30
CA ALA A 19 -14.16 8.46 -18.55
C ALA A 19 -14.97 8.87 -17.30
N MET A 20 -16.28 9.02 -17.43
CA MET A 20 -17.17 9.33 -16.29
C MET A 20 -17.22 8.18 -15.28
N LEU A 21 -17.26 6.93 -15.73
CA LEU A 21 -17.20 5.76 -14.84
C LEU A 21 -15.86 5.67 -14.10
N ASN A 22 -14.74 5.98 -14.77
CA ASN A 22 -13.42 6.09 -14.15
C ASN A 22 -13.37 7.17 -13.08
N GLU A 23 -14.01 8.31 -13.33
CA GLU A 23 -14.15 9.37 -12.34
C GLU A 23 -14.96 8.91 -11.13
N ALA A 24 -16.13 8.28 -11.35
CA ALA A 24 -16.94 7.73 -10.27
C ALA A 24 -16.17 6.73 -9.40
N ARG A 25 -15.34 5.85 -10.00
CA ARG A 25 -14.51 4.89 -9.27
C ARG A 25 -13.47 5.57 -8.37
N ARG A 26 -12.90 6.69 -8.80
CA ARG A 26 -11.92 7.46 -8.01
C ARG A 26 -12.56 8.18 -6.83
N VAL A 27 -13.78 8.69 -7.04
CA VAL A 27 -14.56 9.38 -5.99
C VAL A 27 -14.98 8.40 -4.90
N GLY A 28 -15.31 7.16 -5.27
CA GLY A 28 -15.67 6.11 -4.32
C GLY A 28 -17.07 6.28 -3.74
N ASP A 29 -17.50 5.27 -2.98
CA ASP A 29 -18.81 5.22 -2.34
C ASP A 29 -18.68 5.70 -0.88
N PRO A 30 -19.26 6.86 -0.49
CA PRO A 30 -19.09 7.41 0.84
C PRO A 30 -19.79 6.59 1.94
N GLY A 31 -20.62 5.60 1.59
CA GLY A 31 -21.39 4.84 2.59
C GLY A 31 -21.95 3.49 2.16
N GLY A 32 -21.60 2.96 0.99
CA GLY A 32 -22.01 1.64 0.50
C GLY A 32 -23.48 1.52 0.06
N ALA A 33 -24.28 2.57 0.24
CA ALA A 33 -25.74 2.56 0.05
C ALA A 33 -26.25 3.63 -0.94
N ASP A 34 -25.36 4.34 -1.64
CA ASP A 34 -25.79 5.38 -2.59
C ASP A 34 -26.35 4.76 -3.88
N GLU A 35 -27.63 5.02 -4.17
CA GLU A 35 -28.33 4.60 -5.39
C GLU A 35 -27.59 5.05 -6.66
N ALA A 36 -27.04 6.26 -6.66
CA ALA A 36 -26.29 6.78 -7.81
C ALA A 36 -24.99 6.00 -8.02
N ALA A 37 -24.26 5.68 -6.95
CA ALA A 37 -23.06 4.84 -7.02
C ALA A 37 -23.39 3.42 -7.49
N PHE A 38 -24.50 2.85 -7.01
CA PHE A 38 -24.98 1.55 -7.47
C PHE A 38 -25.32 1.56 -8.97
N ALA A 39 -26.09 2.56 -9.42
CA ALA A 39 -26.47 2.69 -10.83
C ALA A 39 -25.26 2.84 -11.76
N LEU A 40 -24.23 3.60 -11.34
CA LEU A 40 -22.98 3.73 -12.10
C LEU A 40 -22.23 2.39 -12.22
N ARG A 41 -22.20 1.58 -11.16
CA ARG A 41 -21.61 0.23 -11.18
C ARG A 41 -22.39 -0.71 -12.11
N GLU A 42 -23.71 -0.64 -12.13
CA GLU A 42 -24.53 -1.43 -13.06
C GLU A 42 -24.35 -0.98 -14.51
N THR A 43 -24.20 0.33 -14.77
CA THR A 43 -23.86 0.82 -16.12
C THR A 43 -22.54 0.24 -16.60
N GLU A 44 -21.52 0.24 -15.75
CA GLU A 44 -20.20 -0.31 -16.07
C GLU A 44 -20.23 -1.82 -16.30
N ARG A 45 -20.89 -2.57 -15.40
CA ARG A 45 -20.84 -4.04 -15.39
C ARG A 45 -21.78 -4.68 -16.39
N ARG A 46 -22.89 -4.02 -16.69
CA ARG A 46 -24.02 -4.63 -17.41
C ARG A 46 -24.52 -3.77 -18.53
N TYR A 47 -25.01 -2.56 -18.28
CA TYR A 47 -25.77 -1.84 -19.31
C TYR A 47 -24.92 -1.45 -20.53
N LEU A 48 -23.71 -0.92 -20.32
CA LEU A 48 -22.82 -0.56 -21.42
C LEU A 48 -22.30 -1.82 -22.16
N PRO A 49 -21.77 -2.86 -21.48
CA PRO A 49 -21.39 -4.11 -22.14
C PRO A 49 -22.53 -4.78 -22.92
N ASP A 50 -23.72 -4.89 -22.33
CA ASP A 50 -24.89 -5.53 -22.96
C ASP A 50 -25.33 -4.76 -24.21
N THR A 51 -25.35 -3.42 -24.14
CA THR A 51 -25.70 -2.56 -25.29
C THR A 51 -24.74 -2.74 -26.46
N LEU A 52 -23.43 -2.76 -26.17
CA LEU A 52 -22.42 -2.93 -27.20
C LEU A 52 -22.41 -4.35 -27.76
N SER A 53 -22.59 -5.36 -26.90
CA SER A 53 -22.69 -6.76 -27.33
C SER A 53 -23.88 -6.99 -28.25
N ALA A 54 -25.06 -6.44 -27.90
CA ALA A 54 -26.26 -6.56 -28.74
C ALA A 54 -26.06 -6.01 -30.16
N TYR A 55 -25.29 -4.93 -30.33
CA TYR A 55 -24.95 -4.41 -31.65
C TYR A 55 -23.89 -5.27 -32.35
N LEU A 56 -22.86 -5.72 -31.63
CA LEU A 56 -21.78 -6.53 -32.20
C LEU A 56 -22.22 -7.95 -32.58
N ASP A 57 -23.26 -8.48 -31.94
CA ASP A 57 -23.86 -9.77 -32.27
C ASP A 57 -24.62 -9.74 -33.62
N ILE A 58 -24.96 -8.54 -34.13
CA ILE A 58 -25.46 -8.40 -35.50
C ILE A 58 -24.32 -8.72 -36.47
N PRO A 59 -24.49 -9.66 -37.42
CA PRO A 59 -23.47 -9.96 -38.42
C PRO A 59 -23.03 -8.69 -39.17
N ALA A 60 -21.73 -8.51 -39.38
CA ALA A 60 -21.19 -7.28 -39.99
C ALA A 60 -21.81 -6.94 -41.36
N SER A 61 -22.23 -7.94 -42.13
CA SER A 61 -22.93 -7.77 -43.41
C SER A 61 -24.37 -7.27 -43.30
N GLN A 62 -24.96 -7.31 -42.10
CA GLN A 62 -26.34 -6.91 -41.80
C GLN A 62 -26.42 -5.64 -40.93
N ARG A 63 -25.28 -5.08 -40.52
CA ARG A 63 -25.24 -3.80 -39.80
C ARG A 63 -25.48 -2.67 -40.80
N ASP A 64 -26.67 -2.10 -40.75
CA ASP A 64 -27.11 -0.99 -41.58
C ASP A 64 -27.17 0.34 -40.81
N ALA A 65 -27.58 1.42 -41.49
CA ALA A 65 -27.72 2.73 -40.88
C ALA A 65 -28.73 2.75 -39.72
N ALA A 66 -29.83 1.99 -39.81
CA ALA A 66 -30.85 1.95 -38.77
C ALA A 66 -30.32 1.30 -37.48
N SER A 67 -29.56 0.21 -37.59
CA SER A 67 -28.90 -0.42 -36.44
C SER A 67 -27.85 0.50 -35.79
N ALA A 68 -27.12 1.28 -36.59
CA ALA A 68 -26.15 2.25 -36.09
C ALA A 68 -26.81 3.44 -35.38
N GLU A 69 -27.90 3.99 -35.94
CA GLU A 69 -28.70 5.04 -35.31
C GLU A 69 -29.31 4.57 -33.98
N MET A 70 -29.80 3.33 -33.92
CA MET A 70 -30.33 2.74 -32.70
C MET A 70 -29.25 2.64 -31.61
N LEU A 71 -28.06 2.16 -31.95
CA LEU A 71 -26.92 2.10 -31.03
C LEU A 71 -26.58 3.51 -30.52
N LEU A 72 -26.46 4.49 -31.41
CA LEU A 72 -26.11 5.86 -31.02
C LEU A 72 -27.16 6.49 -30.10
N GLY A 73 -28.44 6.23 -30.35
CA GLY A 73 -29.53 6.66 -29.47
C GLY A 73 -29.44 6.04 -28.08
N GLN A 74 -29.17 4.74 -27.99
CA GLN A 74 -28.99 4.02 -26.72
C GLN A 74 -27.75 4.52 -25.95
N LEU A 75 -26.62 4.68 -26.63
CA LEU A 75 -25.40 5.22 -26.03
C LEU A 75 -25.57 6.66 -25.55
N SER A 76 -26.30 7.50 -26.30
CA SER A 76 -26.62 8.88 -25.87
C SER A 76 -27.46 8.91 -24.60
N LEU A 77 -28.41 7.97 -24.45
CA LEU A 77 -29.20 7.83 -23.23
C LEU A 77 -28.31 7.40 -22.05
N LEU A 78 -27.47 6.38 -22.25
CA LEU A 78 -26.54 5.92 -21.22
C LEU A 78 -25.55 7.02 -20.81
N GLU A 79 -25.03 7.79 -21.76
CA GLU A 79 -24.14 8.92 -21.49
C GLU A 79 -24.80 9.96 -20.58
N ARG A 80 -26.01 10.43 -20.93
CA ARG A 80 -26.73 11.43 -20.14
C ARG A 80 -27.09 10.90 -18.76
N ALA A 81 -27.53 9.65 -18.66
CA ALA A 81 -27.84 9.01 -17.38
C ALA A 81 -26.59 8.90 -16.49
N THR A 82 -25.46 8.50 -17.07
CA THR A 82 -24.17 8.41 -16.37
C THR A 82 -23.71 9.77 -15.85
N ALA A 83 -23.78 10.80 -16.70
CA ALA A 83 -23.43 12.17 -16.33
C ALA A 83 -24.30 12.70 -15.18
N GLN A 84 -25.62 12.46 -15.25
CA GLN A 84 -26.54 12.88 -14.20
C GLN A 84 -26.23 12.18 -12.86
N ARG A 85 -26.02 10.86 -12.86
CA ARG A 85 -25.70 10.11 -11.64
C ARG A 85 -24.34 10.51 -11.05
N LEU A 86 -23.34 10.75 -11.87
CA LEU A 86 -22.05 11.26 -11.41
C LEU A 86 -22.19 12.63 -10.73
N SER A 87 -23.01 13.53 -11.31
CA SER A 87 -23.30 14.84 -10.71
C SER A 87 -24.01 14.72 -9.37
N THR A 88 -24.99 13.81 -9.24
CA THR A 88 -25.65 13.50 -7.97
C THR A 88 -24.67 12.98 -6.93
N LEU A 89 -23.80 12.03 -7.29
CA LEU A 89 -22.77 11.51 -6.40
C LEU A 89 -21.82 12.62 -5.92
N ALA A 90 -21.35 13.47 -6.83
CA ALA A 90 -20.48 14.60 -6.49
C ALA A 90 -21.18 15.62 -5.55
N ALA A 91 -22.48 15.86 -5.74
CA ALA A 91 -23.26 16.70 -4.83
C ALA A 91 -23.34 16.09 -3.42
N ALA A 92 -23.63 14.79 -3.31
CA ALA A 92 -23.68 14.10 -2.02
C ALA A 92 -22.34 14.18 -1.25
N HIS A 93 -21.21 14.03 -1.95
CA HIS A 93 -19.88 14.20 -1.34
C HIS A 93 -19.62 15.63 -0.86
N ARG A 94 -20.05 16.65 -1.62
CA ARG A 94 -19.94 18.05 -1.18
C ARG A 94 -20.80 18.33 0.06
N ASP A 95 -22.01 17.79 0.09
CA ASP A 95 -22.92 17.96 1.22
C ASP A 95 -22.36 17.26 2.48
N ALA A 96 -21.78 16.06 2.32
CA ALA A 96 -21.10 15.35 3.41
C ALA A 96 -19.90 16.14 3.94
N LEU A 97 -19.08 16.72 3.06
CA LEU A 97 -17.96 17.57 3.47
C LEU A 97 -18.43 18.82 4.23
N ALA A 98 -19.49 19.48 3.73
CA ALA A 98 -20.07 20.65 4.39
C ALA A 98 -20.66 20.31 5.77
N ALA A 99 -21.41 19.21 5.87
CA ALA A 99 -21.96 18.72 7.13
C ALA A 99 -20.86 18.38 8.15
N ASN A 100 -19.80 17.70 7.71
CA ASN A 100 -18.63 17.41 8.55
C ASN A 100 -17.96 18.70 9.02
N GLY A 101 -17.77 19.68 8.13
CA GLY A 101 -17.21 20.99 8.49
C GLY A 101 -18.05 21.73 9.54
N ALA A 102 -19.37 21.75 9.38
CA ALA A 102 -20.29 22.35 10.34
C ALA A 102 -20.20 21.64 11.70
N PHE A 103 -20.25 20.32 11.71
CA PHE A 103 -20.10 19.53 12.94
C PHE A 103 -18.77 19.78 13.65
N LEU A 104 -17.65 19.84 12.91
CA LEU A 104 -16.34 20.15 13.48
C LEU A 104 -16.32 21.57 14.08
N GLY A 105 -16.89 22.55 13.39
CA GLY A 105 -17.02 23.92 13.88
C GLY A 105 -17.87 24.03 15.15
N GLU A 106 -18.97 23.31 15.24
CA GLU A 106 -19.79 23.22 16.46
C GLU A 106 -19.05 22.52 17.61
N ARG A 107 -18.29 21.46 17.29
CA ARG A 107 -17.63 20.62 18.30
C ARG A 107 -16.36 21.24 18.88
N PHE A 108 -15.62 21.99 18.07
CA PHE A 108 -14.29 22.52 18.40
C PHE A 108 -14.20 24.06 18.38
N GLY A 109 -15.19 24.76 17.81
CA GLY A 109 -15.14 26.20 17.60
C GLY A 109 -14.48 26.60 16.27
N PRO A 110 -14.42 27.90 15.96
CA PRO A 110 -13.77 28.41 14.75
C PRO A 110 -12.27 28.08 14.75
N VAL A 111 -11.71 27.77 13.57
CA VAL A 111 -10.30 27.35 13.44
C VAL A 111 -9.33 28.39 13.99
N GLU A 112 -9.68 29.67 13.89
CA GLU A 112 -8.90 30.81 14.37
C GLU A 112 -8.83 30.87 15.91
N SER A 113 -9.76 30.20 16.60
CA SER A 113 -9.77 30.08 18.06
C SER A 113 -8.97 28.88 18.57
N LEU A 114 -8.62 27.96 17.67
CA LEU A 114 -7.80 26.80 18.01
C LEU A 114 -6.32 27.19 17.98
N PRO A 115 -5.51 26.71 18.93
CA PRO A 115 -4.07 26.91 18.85
C PRO A 115 -3.54 26.25 17.59
N GLU A 116 -2.65 26.94 16.86
CA GLU A 116 -1.97 26.36 15.72
C GLU A 116 -1.26 25.07 16.16
N ALA A 117 -1.53 23.97 15.45
CA ALA A 117 -0.88 22.72 15.75
C ALA A 117 0.64 22.95 15.70
N PRO A 118 1.40 22.57 16.74
CA PRO A 118 2.84 22.71 16.68
C PRO A 118 3.33 22.02 15.41
N PRO A 119 4.33 22.58 14.70
CA PRO A 119 4.84 21.96 13.49
C PRO A 119 5.20 20.52 13.83
N VAL A 120 4.52 19.57 13.19
CA VAL A 120 4.93 18.18 13.24
C VAL A 120 6.25 18.15 12.49
N VAL A 121 7.35 18.28 13.22
CA VAL A 121 8.68 18.05 12.70
C VAL A 121 8.69 16.58 12.29
N SER A 122 8.45 16.28 11.00
CA SER A 122 8.57 14.92 10.49
C SER A 122 10.00 14.50 10.77
N SER A 123 10.15 13.56 11.69
CA SER A 123 11.44 13.09 12.21
C SER A 123 12.07 12.05 11.26
N ASP A 124 11.79 12.12 9.96
CA ASP A 124 12.30 11.18 8.95
C ASP A 124 13.84 11.21 8.90
N ALA A 125 14.45 12.36 9.19
CA ALA A 125 15.91 12.51 9.22
C ALA A 125 16.57 11.88 10.46
N PRO A 126 16.13 12.13 11.71
CA PRO A 126 16.77 11.53 12.89
C PRO A 126 16.57 10.02 12.98
N SER A 127 15.38 9.47 12.67
CA SER A 127 15.14 8.03 12.79
C SER A 127 16.01 7.24 11.80
N ARG A 128 16.05 7.64 10.53
CA ARG A 128 16.93 7.00 9.54
C ARG A 128 18.42 7.17 9.86
N ALA A 129 18.84 8.32 10.40
CA ALA A 129 20.23 8.53 10.83
C ALA A 129 20.62 7.63 12.03
N LEU A 130 19.71 7.40 12.98
CA LEU A 130 19.93 6.48 14.09
C LEU A 130 20.00 5.02 13.62
N VAL A 131 19.15 4.63 12.66
CA VAL A 131 19.26 3.32 12.00
C VAL A 131 20.61 3.20 11.29
N ALA A 132 21.05 4.22 10.54
CA ALA A 132 22.37 4.21 9.89
C ALA A 132 23.52 4.04 10.89
N ARG A 133 23.42 4.66 12.06
CA ARG A 133 24.41 4.51 13.15
C ARG A 133 24.43 3.10 13.75
N LEU A 134 23.28 2.42 13.83
CA LEU A 134 23.23 1.00 14.22
C LEU A 134 23.97 0.14 13.19
N PHE A 135 23.70 0.36 11.90
CA PHE A 135 24.26 -0.47 10.83
C PHE A 135 25.75 -0.24 10.62
N SER A 136 26.26 0.98 10.82
CA SER A 136 27.71 1.21 10.77
C SER A 136 28.48 0.44 11.84
N GLN A 137 27.87 0.17 13.01
CA GLN A 137 28.47 -0.70 14.04
C GLN A 137 28.49 -2.18 13.61
N LEU A 138 27.45 -2.63 12.89
CA LEU A 138 27.39 -4.00 12.36
C LEU A 138 28.39 -4.19 11.22
N GLU A 139 28.49 -3.24 10.30
CA GLU A 139 29.47 -3.24 9.21
C GLU A 139 30.90 -3.30 9.76
N ALA A 140 31.21 -2.53 10.81
CA ALA A 140 32.50 -2.59 11.48
C ALA A 140 32.80 -3.95 12.15
N ALA A 141 31.77 -4.73 12.50
CA ALA A 141 31.89 -6.07 13.07
C ALA A 141 31.88 -7.18 12.00
N ALA A 142 31.54 -6.88 10.75
CA ALA A 142 31.32 -7.87 9.69
C ALA A 142 32.60 -8.61 9.25
N THR A 143 33.78 -8.08 9.59
CA THR A 143 35.09 -8.74 9.32
C THR A 143 35.33 -9.97 10.18
N GLU A 144 34.64 -10.11 11.30
CA GLU A 144 34.80 -11.21 12.25
C GLU A 144 33.44 -11.89 12.49
N PRO A 145 33.22 -13.12 11.97
CA PRO A 145 31.92 -13.80 12.02
C PRO A 145 31.28 -13.85 13.42
N ALA A 146 32.02 -14.30 14.43
CA ALA A 146 31.52 -14.38 15.80
C ALA A 146 31.20 -13.00 16.40
N ARG A 147 31.99 -11.98 16.06
CA ARG A 147 31.77 -10.60 16.51
C ARG A 147 30.51 -10.02 15.90
N LEU A 148 30.25 -10.24 14.62
CA LEU A 148 29.02 -9.79 13.96
C LEU A 148 27.78 -10.37 14.64
N VAL A 149 27.76 -11.68 14.92
CA VAL A 149 26.61 -12.33 15.58
C VAL A 149 26.39 -11.76 16.98
N ASN A 150 27.47 -11.54 17.75
CA ASN A 150 27.39 -10.95 19.08
C ASN A 150 26.85 -9.52 19.05
N VAL A 151 27.41 -8.66 18.19
CA VAL A 151 26.95 -7.26 18.06
C VAL A 151 25.50 -7.22 17.57
N ALA A 152 25.13 -8.02 16.57
CA ALA A 152 23.75 -8.10 16.10
C ALA A 152 22.81 -8.55 17.24
N ALA A 153 23.16 -9.61 17.96
CA ALA A 153 22.34 -10.13 19.06
C ALA A 153 22.12 -9.08 20.14
N GLU A 154 23.18 -8.41 20.58
CA GLU A 154 23.11 -7.39 21.63
C GLU A 154 22.29 -6.17 21.18
N ARG A 155 22.60 -5.63 20.00
CA ARG A 155 21.96 -4.39 19.53
C ARG A 155 20.49 -4.60 19.20
N PHE A 156 20.16 -5.63 18.41
CA PHE A 156 18.77 -5.88 18.02
C PHE A 156 17.90 -6.35 19.20
N SER A 157 18.44 -7.12 20.16
CA SER A 157 17.67 -7.50 21.35
C SER A 157 17.39 -6.31 22.27
N ALA A 158 18.30 -5.33 22.32
CA ALA A 158 18.09 -4.12 23.12
C ALA A 158 17.14 -3.13 22.42
N LEU A 159 17.24 -3.02 21.10
CA LEU A 159 16.50 -2.02 20.31
C LEU A 159 15.13 -2.49 19.83
N LEU A 160 15.04 -3.74 19.39
CA LEU A 160 13.86 -4.33 18.76
C LEU A 160 13.57 -5.72 19.37
N PRO A 161 13.37 -5.80 20.70
CA PRO A 161 13.19 -7.08 21.39
C PRO A 161 11.98 -7.87 20.86
N ALA A 162 10.92 -7.18 20.43
CA ALA A 162 9.72 -7.82 19.88
C ALA A 162 9.96 -8.48 18.51
N LEU A 163 10.97 -8.02 17.76
CA LEU A 163 11.30 -8.54 16.43
C LEU A 163 12.46 -9.53 16.45
N THR A 164 13.18 -9.63 17.56
CA THR A 164 14.49 -10.29 17.62
C THR A 164 14.44 -11.55 18.44
N GLN A 165 14.92 -12.64 17.87
CA GLN A 165 15.15 -13.91 18.55
C GLN A 165 16.63 -14.25 18.51
N VAL A 166 17.22 -14.54 19.67
CA VAL A 166 18.63 -14.91 19.80
C VAL A 166 18.73 -16.34 20.28
N ARG A 167 19.47 -17.16 19.53
CA ARG A 167 19.82 -18.52 19.95
C ARG A 167 21.27 -18.54 20.42
N ARG A 168 21.47 -18.99 21.66
CA ARG A 168 22.78 -19.07 22.32
C ARG A 168 23.33 -20.49 22.30
N GLY A 169 24.64 -20.60 22.51
CA GLY A 169 25.32 -21.88 22.70
C GLY A 169 24.91 -22.58 24.00
N PHE A 170 25.49 -23.77 24.21
CA PHE A 170 25.24 -24.60 25.39
C PHE A 170 25.50 -23.81 26.69
N PHE A 171 24.66 -24.02 27.71
CA PHE A 171 24.69 -23.31 29.01
C PHE A 171 24.63 -21.77 28.94
N GLY A 172 23.94 -21.19 27.95
CA GLY A 172 23.79 -19.73 27.87
C GLY A 172 25.07 -19.02 27.40
N GLY A 173 25.95 -19.74 26.69
CA GLY A 173 27.15 -19.21 26.06
C GLY A 173 26.88 -18.11 25.02
N PRO A 174 27.90 -17.74 24.22
CA PRO A 174 27.75 -16.65 23.26
C PRO A 174 26.59 -16.91 22.26
N PRO A 175 25.92 -15.84 21.78
CA PRO A 175 25.02 -15.90 20.64
C PRO A 175 25.62 -16.69 19.48
N ARG A 176 24.85 -17.64 18.94
CA ARG A 176 25.20 -18.44 17.76
C ARG A 176 24.27 -18.17 16.58
N ALA A 177 23.09 -17.62 16.83
CA ALA A 177 22.22 -17.15 15.76
C ALA A 177 21.34 -15.99 16.22
N VAL A 178 21.01 -15.11 15.27
CA VAL A 178 20.05 -14.01 15.43
C VAL A 178 19.04 -14.10 14.31
N VAL A 179 17.77 -14.01 14.66
CA VAL A 179 16.65 -13.96 13.73
C VAL A 179 15.88 -12.67 13.99
N ILE A 180 15.62 -11.92 12.94
CA ILE A 180 14.94 -10.61 13.00
C ILE A 180 13.75 -10.67 12.05
N ASP A 181 12.55 -10.62 12.61
CA ASP A 181 11.29 -10.68 11.88
C ASP A 181 10.76 -9.26 11.66
N VAL A 182 10.89 -8.74 10.44
CA VAL A 182 10.49 -7.36 10.11
C VAL A 182 9.12 -7.34 9.41
N PRO A 183 8.09 -6.70 10.00
CA PRO A 183 6.78 -6.58 9.37
C PRO A 183 6.76 -5.67 8.13
N ARG A 184 6.19 -6.18 7.03
CA ARG A 184 6.07 -5.47 5.75
C ARG A 184 4.67 -5.67 5.16
N GLY A 185 3.77 -4.74 5.47
CA GLY A 185 2.38 -4.79 5.01
C GLY A 185 1.68 -6.06 5.50
N ASP A 186 1.38 -6.97 4.57
CA ASP A 186 0.67 -8.23 4.78
C ASP A 186 1.58 -9.45 5.06
N HIS A 187 2.90 -9.26 5.11
CA HIS A 187 3.87 -10.32 5.29
C HIS A 187 5.01 -9.92 6.23
N VAL A 188 5.84 -10.90 6.59
CA VAL A 188 7.04 -10.72 7.42
C VAL A 188 8.27 -11.15 6.62
N LEU A 189 9.32 -10.35 6.68
CA LEU A 189 10.64 -10.73 6.20
C LEU A 189 11.50 -11.16 7.38
N ARG A 190 11.89 -12.45 7.36
CA ARG A 190 12.73 -13.05 8.39
C ARG A 190 14.18 -13.04 7.95
N TYR A 191 14.97 -12.18 8.58
CA TYR A 191 16.40 -12.10 8.40
C TYR A 191 17.10 -13.00 9.42
N ALA A 192 17.83 -14.00 8.95
CA ALA A 192 18.58 -14.91 9.83
C ALA A 192 20.07 -14.79 9.58
N LEU A 193 20.82 -14.65 10.68
CA LEU A 193 22.28 -14.65 10.73
C LEU A 193 22.71 -15.76 11.70
N GLU A 194 23.44 -16.76 11.21
CA GLU A 194 23.87 -17.92 12.01
C GLU A 194 25.37 -18.16 11.88
N GLU A 195 26.04 -18.38 13.02
CA GLU A 195 27.41 -18.83 13.07
C GLU A 195 27.49 -20.34 12.78
N LYS A 196 28.35 -20.71 11.84
CA LYS A 196 28.65 -22.10 11.45
C LYS A 196 30.14 -22.37 11.67
N SER A 197 30.54 -23.65 11.60
CA SER A 197 31.94 -24.07 11.77
C SER A 197 32.92 -23.43 10.77
N LEU A 198 32.43 -22.97 9.61
CA LEU A 198 33.22 -22.38 8.53
C LEU A 198 32.91 -20.88 8.29
N GLY A 199 32.29 -20.18 9.24
CA GLY A 199 32.01 -18.75 9.13
C GLY A 199 30.57 -18.41 9.51
N ILE A 200 29.94 -17.52 8.74
CA ILE A 200 28.55 -17.10 8.96
C ILE A 200 27.68 -17.43 7.75
N GLN A 201 26.44 -17.77 8.04
CA GLN A 201 25.40 -18.00 7.05
C GLN A 201 24.29 -16.99 7.26
N THR A 202 23.98 -16.25 6.20
CA THR A 202 22.91 -15.26 6.15
C THR A 202 21.79 -15.71 5.21
N SER A 203 20.55 -15.37 5.56
CA SER A 203 19.40 -15.60 4.70
C SER A 203 18.25 -14.63 4.98
N CYS A 204 17.40 -14.43 3.99
CA CYS A 204 16.14 -13.73 4.10
C CYS A 204 14.99 -14.66 3.68
N THR A 205 13.95 -14.77 4.50
CA THR A 205 12.78 -15.60 4.22
C THR A 205 11.52 -14.76 4.22
N LYS A 206 10.76 -14.81 3.12
CA LYS A 206 9.41 -14.20 3.07
C LYS A 206 8.39 -15.15 3.69
N ILE A 207 7.69 -14.67 4.71
CA ILE A 207 6.66 -15.40 5.46
C ILE A 207 5.31 -14.71 5.26
N VAL A 208 4.33 -15.43 4.72
CA VAL A 208 2.95 -14.94 4.52
C VAL A 208 2.01 -15.80 5.34
N ARG A 209 1.26 -15.20 6.26
CA ARG A 209 0.32 -15.92 7.16
C ARG A 209 0.97 -17.11 7.89
N GLY A 210 2.23 -16.94 8.33
CA GLY A 210 3.00 -17.99 9.02
C GLY A 210 3.66 -19.03 8.10
N ILE A 211 3.41 -18.99 6.79
CA ILE A 211 4.00 -19.92 5.82
C ILE A 211 5.23 -19.30 5.19
N ALA A 212 6.38 -19.98 5.31
CA ALA A 212 7.60 -19.60 4.59
C ALA A 212 7.42 -19.88 3.09
N LEU A 213 7.39 -18.84 2.26
CA LEU A 213 7.21 -18.96 0.82
C LEU A 213 8.53 -19.15 0.07
N ARG A 214 9.55 -18.38 0.46
CA ARG A 214 10.86 -18.38 -0.20
C ARG A 214 11.94 -18.00 0.78
N THR A 215 13.00 -18.81 0.85
CA THR A 215 14.22 -18.52 1.60
C THR A 215 15.35 -18.33 0.61
N GLU A 216 15.97 -17.16 0.65
CA GLU A 216 17.15 -16.83 -0.15
C GLU A 216 18.36 -16.79 0.76
N ARG A 217 19.43 -17.48 0.36
CA ARG A 217 20.74 -17.28 0.97
C ARG A 217 21.37 -16.08 0.28
N CYS A 218 21.84 -15.14 1.07
CA CYS A 218 22.49 -13.92 0.61
C CYS A 218 23.84 -13.79 1.31
N ASP A 219 24.74 -13.00 0.74
CA ASP A 219 25.95 -12.64 1.47
C ASP A 219 25.65 -11.63 2.60
N VAL A 220 26.64 -11.35 3.43
CA VAL A 220 26.50 -10.49 4.61
C VAL A 220 26.18 -9.04 4.22
N GLY A 221 26.77 -8.54 3.14
CA GLY A 221 26.54 -7.17 2.66
C GLY A 221 25.14 -6.99 2.10
N GLU A 222 24.66 -7.96 1.32
CA GLU A 222 23.26 -8.02 0.88
C GLU A 222 22.28 -8.12 2.06
N TRP A 223 22.60 -8.96 3.04
CA TRP A 223 21.80 -9.11 4.25
C TRP A 223 21.71 -7.81 5.05
N LEU A 224 22.84 -7.13 5.27
CA LEU A 224 22.89 -5.85 5.99
C LEU A 224 22.10 -4.77 5.24
N ARG A 225 22.27 -4.67 3.92
CA ARG A 225 21.57 -3.67 3.11
C ARG A 225 20.05 -3.89 3.11
N GLY A 226 19.61 -5.13 2.88
CA GLY A 226 18.19 -5.47 2.89
C GLY A 226 17.55 -5.22 4.25
N LEU A 227 18.23 -5.65 5.32
CA LEU A 227 17.75 -5.42 6.69
C LEU A 227 17.73 -3.93 7.04
N PHE A 228 18.73 -3.14 6.61
CA PHE A 228 18.76 -1.69 6.82
C PHE A 228 17.53 -1.02 6.22
N ASP A 229 17.21 -1.34 4.96
CA ASP A 229 16.08 -0.75 4.26
C ASP A 229 14.74 -1.14 4.93
N ASP A 230 14.56 -2.41 5.27
CA ASP A 230 13.31 -2.89 5.86
C ASP A 230 13.13 -2.43 7.31
N VAL A 231 14.19 -2.44 8.13
CA VAL A 231 14.15 -1.90 9.51
C VAL A 231 13.91 -0.39 9.47
N GLY A 232 14.57 0.33 8.57
CA GLY A 232 14.32 1.77 8.35
C GLY A 232 12.85 2.01 8.03
N ALA A 233 12.30 1.31 7.05
CA ALA A 233 10.89 1.43 6.69
C ALA A 233 9.93 1.00 7.82
N TYR A 234 10.30 0.04 8.65
CA TYR A 234 9.52 -0.37 9.82
C TYR A 234 9.50 0.72 10.90
N VAL A 235 10.67 1.25 11.26
CA VAL A 235 10.81 2.30 12.27
C VAL A 235 10.00 3.54 11.86
N GLU A 236 10.05 3.97 10.60
CA GLU A 236 9.23 5.12 10.17
C GLU A 236 7.72 4.91 10.39
N ARG A 237 7.24 3.67 10.20
CA ARG A 237 5.82 3.32 10.37
C ARG A 237 5.42 3.10 11.83
N ASP A 238 6.33 2.65 12.68
CA ASP A 238 6.04 2.25 14.06
C ASP A 238 6.56 3.28 15.09
N ARG A 239 5.63 3.93 15.80
CA ARG A 239 5.97 4.95 16.80
C ARG A 239 6.77 4.38 17.98
N ALA A 240 6.42 3.20 18.48
CA ALA A 240 7.09 2.60 19.63
C ALA A 240 8.54 2.22 19.27
N ALA A 241 8.77 1.73 18.06
CA ALA A 241 10.11 1.45 17.55
C ALA A 241 10.97 2.72 17.43
N ARG A 242 10.39 3.86 16.99
CA ARG A 242 11.10 5.15 16.97
C ARG A 242 11.50 5.63 18.35
N GLU A 243 10.59 5.54 19.32
CA GLU A 243 10.84 5.96 20.70
C GLU A 243 11.95 5.09 21.34
N GLN A 244 11.92 3.78 21.13
CA GLN A 244 12.98 2.85 21.59
C GLN A 244 14.34 3.19 20.98
N LEU A 245 14.40 3.39 19.65
CA LEU A 245 15.63 3.73 18.94
C LEU A 245 16.23 5.06 19.44
N THR A 246 15.37 6.06 19.66
CA THR A 246 15.79 7.38 20.16
C THR A 246 16.32 7.26 21.59
N SER A 247 15.63 6.53 22.47
CA SER A 247 16.06 6.34 23.86
C SER A 247 17.38 5.58 23.99
N PHE A 248 17.64 4.63 23.08
CA PHE A 248 18.87 3.85 23.13
C PHE A 248 20.12 4.66 22.80
N PHE A 249 20.03 5.60 21.85
CA PHE A 249 21.16 6.42 21.42
C PHE A 249 21.30 7.75 22.19
N SER A 250 20.36 8.08 23.08
CA SER A 250 20.44 9.23 23.98
C SER A 250 21.08 8.92 25.34
N ARG A 251 21.43 7.65 25.60
CA ARG A 251 22.22 7.19 26.75
C ARG A 251 23.70 7.11 26.39
#